data_AF-X1RQN6-F1
#
_entry.id   AF-X1RQN6-F1
#
_cell.length_a   1.000
_cell.length_b   1.000
_cell.length_c   1.000
_cell.angle_alpha   90.00
_cell.angle_beta   90.00
_cell.angle_gamma   90.00
#
_symmetry.space_group_name_H-M   'P 1'
#
loop_
_entity.id
_entity.type
_entity.pdbx_description
1 polymer ?
#
loop_
_entity_poly.entity_id
_entity_poly.type
_entity_poly.pdbx_seq_one_letter_code
_entity_poly.pdbx_strand_id
1 'polypeptide(L)'
;CEDTSILLAAILDSMGYGVVLVKPSHHLAVGVLCEEGMPGRYYPYNGGSYYYLETTDPGWSIGELPQNYRFVPAYVYGIEPIPVLTHSWTTKTQDGSVILLDVTVENSGAIAADDVCVWAGFW
;
A
#
# COMPACT_ATOMS: atom_id res chain seq x y z
N CYS A 1 -11.72 0.98 -10.24
CA CYS A 1 -11.88 1.16 -8.78
C CYS A 1 -10.54 1.05 -8.06
N GLU A 2 -9.67 0.12 -8.44
CA GLU A 2 -8.36 -0.10 -7.80
C GLU A 2 -7.46 1.15 -7.79
N ASP A 3 -7.12 1.71 -8.96
CA ASP A 3 -6.24 2.89 -9.04
C ASP A 3 -6.82 4.12 -8.33
N THR A 4 -8.14 4.33 -8.46
CA THR A 4 -8.86 5.43 -7.81
C THR A 4 -8.85 5.29 -6.29
N SER A 5 -9.01 4.06 -5.78
CA SER A 5 -8.96 3.77 -4.35
C SER A 5 -7.57 3.95 -3.79
N ILE A 6 -6.54 3.47 -4.49
CA ILE A 6 -5.14 3.67 -4.08
C ILE A 6 -4.79 5.16 -4.02
N LEU A 7 -5.18 5.93 -5.05
CA LEU A 7 -4.93 7.37 -5.10
C LEU A 7 -5.66 8.12 -3.97
N LEU A 8 -6.95 7.85 -3.77
CA LEU A 8 -7.72 8.48 -2.70
C LEU A 8 -7.13 8.14 -1.33
N ALA A 9 -6.74 6.88 -1.14
CA ALA A 9 -6.16 6.42 0.10
C ALA A 9 -4.84 7.13 0.41
N ALA A 10 -3.98 7.30 -0.59
CA ALA A 10 -2.73 8.08 -0.47
C ALA A 10 -2.98 9.55 -0.14
N ILE A 11 -3.99 10.19 -0.75
CA ILE A 11 -4.35 11.58 -0.45
C ILE A 11 -4.81 11.70 1.01
N LEU A 12 -5.74 10.84 1.45
CA LEU A 12 -6.26 10.88 2.82
C LEU A 12 -5.18 10.59 3.86
N ASP A 13 -4.28 9.64 3.58
CA ASP A 13 -3.12 9.33 4.42
C ASP A 13 -2.19 10.55 4.53
N SER A 14 -1.90 11.23 3.40
CA SER A 14 -1.08 12.45 3.40
C SER A 14 -1.70 13.62 4.17
N MET A 15 -3.04 13.63 4.32
CA MET A 15 -3.77 14.60 5.15
C MET A 15 -3.78 14.22 6.63
N GLY A 16 -3.22 13.06 7.02
CA GLY A 16 -3.13 12.59 8.40
C GLY A 16 -4.34 11.81 8.88
N TYR A 17 -5.24 11.38 8.00
CA TYR A 17 -6.32 10.47 8.38
C TYR A 17 -5.78 9.05 8.52
N GLY A 18 -6.39 8.25 9.42
CA GLY A 18 -6.13 6.82 9.44
C GLY A 18 -6.81 6.17 8.24
N VAL A 19 -6.04 5.51 7.36
CA VAL A 19 -6.58 4.91 6.13
C VAL A 19 -6.14 3.46 5.96
N VAL A 20 -7.05 2.64 5.43
CA VAL A 20 -6.78 1.26 4.98
C VAL A 20 -7.40 1.03 3.60
N LEU A 21 -6.92 0.02 2.89
CA LEU A 21 -7.59 -0.51 1.71
C LEU A 21 -8.50 -1.67 2.13
N VAL A 22 -9.74 -1.64 1.64
CA VAL A 22 -10.73 -2.70 1.89
C VAL A 22 -11.03 -3.39 0.57
N LYS A 23 -10.75 -4.69 0.50
CA LYS A 23 -10.96 -5.52 -0.69
C LYS A 23 -12.06 -6.55 -0.47
N PRO A 24 -13.35 -6.19 -0.65
CA PRO A 24 -14.40 -7.18 -0.84
C PRO A 24 -14.20 -7.91 -2.19
N SER A 25 -14.82 -9.09 -2.38
CA SER A 25 -14.59 -9.94 -3.56
C SER A 25 -14.66 -9.15 -4.88
N HIS A 26 -13.56 -9.16 -5.64
CA HIS A 26 -13.35 -8.47 -6.92
C HIS A 26 -13.49 -6.93 -6.94
N HIS A 27 -13.48 -6.25 -5.78
CA HIS A 27 -13.55 -4.79 -5.69
C HIS A 27 -12.53 -4.23 -4.70
N LEU A 28 -12.03 -3.03 -4.93
CA LEU A 28 -11.15 -2.32 -3.98
C LEU A 28 -11.81 -0.98 -3.64
N ALA A 29 -11.89 -0.71 -2.35
CA ALA A 29 -12.43 0.51 -1.76
C ALA A 29 -11.49 1.02 -0.65
N VAL A 30 -11.83 2.16 -0.08
CA VAL A 30 -11.06 2.79 1.00
C VAL A 30 -11.79 2.61 2.33
N GLY A 31 -11.05 2.39 3.41
CA GLY A 31 -11.54 2.44 4.77
C GLY A 31 -10.93 3.64 5.49
N VAL A 32 -11.74 4.47 6.13
CA VAL A 32 -11.27 5.65 6.88
C VAL A 32 -11.56 5.46 8.36
N LEU A 33 -10.56 5.69 9.19
CA LEU A 33 -10.69 5.65 10.65
C LEU A 33 -11.69 6.71 11.11
N CYS A 34 -12.72 6.30 11.84
CA CYS A 34 -13.68 7.22 12.45
C CYS A 34 -13.82 6.94 13.94
N GLU A 35 -14.45 7.87 14.65
CA GLU A 35 -14.76 7.73 16.07
C GLU A 35 -15.62 6.50 16.34
N GLU A 36 -15.40 5.88 17.51
CA GLU A 36 -16.20 4.75 17.94
C GLU A 36 -17.67 5.15 18.11
N GLY A 37 -18.58 4.27 17.67
CA GLY A 37 -20.02 4.49 17.80
C GLY A 37 -20.68 5.21 16.63
N MET A 38 -19.93 5.59 15.59
CA MET A 38 -20.54 6.07 14.35
C MET A 38 -21.39 4.95 13.70
N PRO A 39 -22.63 5.23 13.30
CA PRO A 39 -23.47 4.24 12.62
C PRO A 39 -22.94 3.98 11.21
N GLY A 40 -22.86 2.72 10.82
CA GLY A 40 -22.38 2.32 9.49
C GLY A 40 -21.61 1.02 9.52
N ARG A 41 -21.13 0.59 8.36
CA ARG A 41 -20.28 -0.58 8.23
C ARG A 41 -18.81 -0.21 8.27
N TYR A 42 -18.11 -0.83 9.20
CA TYR A 42 -16.68 -0.67 9.38
C TYR A 42 -15.96 -2.02 9.41
N TYR A 43 -14.66 -1.97 9.26
CA TYR A 43 -13.74 -3.10 9.37
C TYR A 43 -12.73 -2.80 10.48
N PRO A 44 -12.62 -3.66 11.51
CA PRO A 44 -11.64 -3.47 12.57
C PRO A 44 -10.23 -3.77 12.06
N TYR A 45 -9.28 -2.89 12.36
CA TYR A 45 -7.87 -3.06 12.01
C TYR A 45 -6.99 -2.30 13.01
N ASN A 46 -5.90 -2.91 13.51
CA ASN A 46 -4.98 -2.31 14.49
C ASN A 46 -5.64 -1.55 15.67
N GLY A 47 -6.79 -2.05 16.14
CA GLY A 47 -7.54 -1.44 17.26
C GLY A 47 -8.46 -0.27 16.89
N GLY A 48 -8.55 0.11 15.60
CA GLY A 48 -9.44 1.15 15.09
C GLY A 48 -10.60 0.62 14.25
N SER A 49 -11.65 1.42 14.13
CA SER A 49 -12.84 1.14 13.30
C SER A 49 -12.75 1.91 11.99
N TYR A 50 -12.49 1.20 10.88
CA TYR A 50 -12.34 1.82 9.56
C TYR A 50 -13.62 1.68 8.73
N TYR A 51 -14.29 2.80 8.49
CA TYR A 51 -15.58 2.84 7.81
C TYR A 51 -15.42 2.81 6.30
N TYR A 52 -16.25 2.02 5.63
CA TYR A 52 -16.21 1.85 4.19
C TYR A 52 -16.51 3.17 3.47
N LEU A 53 -15.65 3.52 2.52
CA LEU A 53 -15.80 4.66 1.64
C LEU A 53 -15.78 4.16 0.20
N GLU A 54 -16.95 4.24 -0.46
CA GLU A 54 -17.08 3.91 -1.88
C GLU A 54 -16.34 4.94 -2.74
N THR A 55 -15.64 4.46 -3.77
CA THR A 55 -14.79 5.28 -4.63
C THR A 55 -15.25 5.31 -6.08
N THR A 56 -16.22 4.46 -6.45
CA THR A 56 -16.62 4.26 -7.85
C THR A 56 -17.80 5.14 -8.25
N ASP A 57 -18.77 5.32 -7.36
CA ASP A 57 -19.99 6.10 -7.62
C ASP A 57 -20.17 7.18 -6.54
N PRO A 58 -20.58 8.41 -6.91
CA PRO A 58 -20.95 9.43 -5.94
C PRO A 58 -22.30 9.12 -5.27
N GLY A 59 -22.52 9.69 -4.08
CA GLY A 59 -23.81 9.59 -3.38
C GLY A 59 -23.87 8.58 -2.23
N TRP A 60 -22.74 7.93 -1.92
CA TRP A 60 -22.60 7.06 -0.76
C TRP A 60 -22.02 7.84 0.42
N SER A 61 -22.66 7.75 1.58
CA SER A 61 -22.10 8.27 2.83
C SER A 61 -21.06 7.31 3.41
N ILE A 62 -20.16 7.83 4.25
CA ILE A 62 -19.19 7.00 4.97
C ILE A 62 -19.93 5.90 5.75
N GLY A 63 -19.49 4.65 5.59
CA GLY A 63 -20.10 3.49 6.22
C GLY A 63 -21.29 2.88 5.47
N GLU A 64 -21.72 3.45 4.34
CA GLU A 64 -22.73 2.84 3.49
C GLU A 64 -22.11 1.79 2.57
N LEU A 65 -22.58 0.55 2.68
CA LEU A 65 -22.11 -0.56 1.88
C LEU A 65 -23.14 -0.90 0.79
N PRO A 66 -22.74 -1.01 -0.49
CA PRO A 66 -23.59 -1.56 -1.52
C PRO A 66 -24.11 -2.97 -1.15
N GLN A 67 -25.37 -3.25 -1.48
CA GLN A 67 -26.09 -4.43 -1.00
C GLN A 67 -25.40 -5.75 -1.38
N ASN A 68 -24.72 -5.77 -2.53
CA ASN A 68 -23.90 -6.87 -3.07
C ASN A 68 -22.66 -7.21 -2.21
N TYR A 69 -22.18 -6.32 -1.34
CA TYR A 69 -21.01 -6.58 -0.50
C TYR A 69 -21.35 -6.90 0.96
N ARG A 70 -22.63 -6.83 1.34
CA ARG A 70 -23.08 -6.91 2.75
C ARG A 70 -22.80 -8.26 3.42
N PHE A 71 -22.56 -9.32 2.64
CA PHE A 71 -22.29 -10.67 3.15
C PHE A 71 -20.99 -11.26 2.59
N VAL A 72 -20.16 -10.43 1.97
CA VAL A 72 -18.90 -10.86 1.37
C VAL A 72 -17.77 -10.57 2.36
N PRO A 73 -16.89 -11.54 2.67
CA PRO A 73 -15.70 -11.27 3.45
C PRO A 73 -14.81 -10.28 2.69
N ALA A 74 -14.23 -9.32 3.42
CA ALA A 74 -13.28 -8.37 2.86
C ALA A 74 -11.93 -8.53 3.55
N TYR A 75 -10.87 -8.37 2.76
CA TYR A 75 -9.51 -8.25 3.29
C TYR A 75 -9.20 -6.78 3.55
N VAL A 76 -8.51 -6.51 4.67
CA VAL A 76 -8.06 -5.16 5.01
C VAL A 76 -6.55 -5.11 4.89
N TYR A 77 -6.03 -4.12 4.17
CA TYR A 77 -4.61 -3.87 3.99
C TYR A 77 -4.28 -2.48 4.54
N GLY A 78 -3.30 -2.41 5.44
CA GLY A 78 -2.78 -1.13 5.92
C GLY A 78 -2.02 -0.37 4.84
N ILE A 79 -2.05 0.97 4.93
CA ILE A 79 -1.12 1.82 4.18
C ILE A 79 0.09 2.02 5.08
N GLU A 80 0.95 1.01 5.10
CA GLU A 80 2.17 1.07 5.88
C GLU A 80 3.28 1.62 4.98
N PRO A 81 4.03 2.63 5.44
CA PRO A 81 5.20 3.06 4.71
C PRO A 81 6.22 1.91 4.72
N ILE A 82 6.57 1.42 3.53
CA ILE A 82 7.53 0.34 3.34
C ILE A 82 8.71 0.82 2.48
N PRO A 83 9.92 0.26 2.68
CA PRO A 83 11.01 0.45 1.74
C PRO A 83 10.73 -0.34 0.45
N VAL A 84 11.11 0.21 -0.70
CA VAL A 84 10.99 -0.48 -2.00
C VAL A 84 12.33 -0.37 -2.71
N LEU A 85 13.11 -1.44 -2.64
CA LEU A 85 14.47 -1.48 -3.18
C LEU A 85 14.47 -1.98 -4.63
N THR A 86 15.07 -1.22 -5.51
CA THR A 86 15.42 -1.61 -6.87
C THR A 86 16.94 -1.61 -7.03
N HIS A 87 17.46 -2.32 -8.02
CA HIS A 87 18.90 -2.34 -8.26
C HIS A 87 19.23 -2.39 -9.75
N SER A 88 20.39 -1.83 -10.09
CA SER A 88 21.02 -1.95 -11.40
C SER A 88 22.51 -2.19 -11.21
N TRP A 89 23.16 -2.75 -12.22
CA TRP A 89 24.59 -2.99 -12.16
C TRP A 89 25.25 -2.83 -13.52
N THR A 90 26.53 -2.48 -13.51
CA THR A 90 27.38 -2.45 -14.70
C THR A 90 28.72 -3.09 -14.40
N THR A 91 29.37 -3.64 -15.43
CA THR A 91 30.71 -4.23 -15.29
C THR A 91 31.69 -3.64 -16.29
N LYS A 92 32.96 -3.58 -15.89
CA LYS A 92 34.07 -3.21 -16.77
C LYS A 92 35.26 -4.11 -16.50
N THR A 93 35.88 -4.61 -17.57
CA THR A 93 37.15 -5.34 -17.47
C THR A 93 38.29 -4.33 -17.40
N GLN A 94 39.12 -4.44 -16.36
CA GLN A 94 40.34 -3.69 -16.18
C GLN A 94 41.54 -4.65 -16.32
N ASP A 95 42.51 -4.26 -17.16
CA ASP A 95 43.79 -4.96 -17.35
C ASP A 95 43.69 -6.48 -17.65
N GLY A 96 42.59 -6.89 -18.29
CA GLY A 96 42.35 -8.26 -18.76
C GLY A 96 42.14 -9.31 -17.66
N SER A 97 42.19 -8.93 -16.39
CA SER A 97 42.16 -9.87 -15.25
C SER A 97 41.30 -9.40 -14.08
N VAL A 98 40.88 -8.13 -14.05
CA VAL A 98 40.04 -7.56 -13.00
C VAL A 98 38.67 -7.20 -13.58
N ILE A 99 37.60 -7.58 -12.90
CA ILE A 99 36.24 -7.14 -13.21
C ILE A 99 35.85 -6.10 -12.15
N LEU A 100 35.59 -4.87 -12.58
CA LEU A 100 34.93 -3.87 -11.77
C LEU A 100 33.42 -4.07 -11.89
N LEU A 101 32.75 -4.25 -10.77
CA LEU A 101 31.30 -4.35 -10.66
C LEU A 101 30.77 -3.11 -9.93
N ASP A 102 30.03 -2.27 -10.64
CA ASP A 102 29.32 -1.14 -10.06
C ASP A 102 27.86 -1.56 -9.85
N VAL A 103 27.41 -1.64 -8.60
CA VAL A 103 26.01 -1.91 -8.25
C VAL A 103 25.39 -0.64 -7.67
N THR A 104 24.25 -0.23 -8.22
CA THR A 104 23.42 0.85 -7.67
C THR A 104 22.16 0.25 -7.08
N VAL A 105 21.89 0.53 -5.81
CA VAL A 105 20.64 0.18 -5.13
C VAL A 105 19.89 1.47 -4.85
N GLU A 106 18.63 1.53 -5.26
CA GLU A 106 17.76 2.68 -5.08
C GLU A 106 16.55 2.30 -4.23
N ASN A 107 16.23 3.12 -3.22
CA ASN A 107 15.01 2.98 -2.45
C ASN A 107 13.96 3.98 -2.94
N SER A 108 12.90 3.48 -3.57
CA SER A 108 11.74 4.27 -4.00
C SER A 108 10.56 4.18 -3.01
N GLY A 109 10.79 3.58 -1.84
CA GLY A 109 9.79 3.44 -0.77
C GLY A 109 9.65 4.68 0.10
N ALA A 110 8.68 4.63 1.01
CA ALA A 110 8.33 5.77 1.87
C ALA A 110 9.19 5.88 3.14
N ILE A 111 9.90 4.82 3.52
CA ILE A 111 10.81 4.79 4.67
C ILE A 111 12.19 4.27 4.27
N ALA A 112 13.19 4.56 5.12
CA ALA A 112 14.52 4.01 5.00
C ALA A 112 14.49 2.47 5.05
N ALA A 113 15.40 1.85 4.31
CA ALA A 113 15.63 0.42 4.38
C ALA A 113 16.81 0.17 5.32
N ASP A 114 16.63 -0.72 6.29
CA ASP A 114 17.68 -1.17 7.19
C ASP A 114 18.23 -2.54 6.73
N ASP A 115 19.45 -2.88 7.14
CA ASP A 115 20.10 -4.19 6.87
C ASP A 115 20.19 -4.61 5.38
N VAL A 116 20.36 -3.64 4.47
CA VAL A 116 20.47 -3.90 3.02
C VAL A 116 21.83 -4.53 2.67
N CYS A 117 21.80 -5.73 2.09
CA CYS A 117 22.99 -6.44 1.62
C CYS A 117 22.99 -6.67 0.10
N VAL A 118 24.14 -6.49 -0.55
CA VAL A 118 24.35 -6.79 -1.98
C VAL A 118 25.26 -8.00 -2.12
N TRP A 119 24.79 -9.03 -2.81
CA TRP A 119 25.52 -10.28 -3.01
C TRP A 119 25.80 -10.44 -4.51
N ALA A 120 27.07 -10.66 -4.85
CA ALA A 120 27.50 -10.90 -6.23
C ALA A 120 28.17 -12.27 -6.33
N GLY A 121 27.72 -13.08 -7.30
CA GLY A 121 28.31 -14.37 -7.62
C GLY A 121 29.00 -14.32 -8.98
N PHE A 122 30.18 -14.93 -9.07
CA PHE A 122 30.97 -15.04 -10.29
C PHE A 122 31.17 -16.53 -10.62
N TRP A 123 31.00 -16.92 -11.88
CA TRP A 123 31.18 -18.29 -12.37
C TRP A 123 32.26 -18.37 -13.45
#